data_AF-A0A2K9F2J1-F1
#
_entry.id   AF-A0A2K9F2J1-F1
#
_cell.length_a   1.000
_cell.length_b   1.000
_cell.length_c   1.000
_cell.angle_alpha   90.00
_cell.angle_beta   90.00
_cell.angle_gamma   90.00
#
_symmetry.space_group_name_H-M   'P 1'
#
loop_
_entity.id
_entity.type
_entity.pdbx_description
1 polymer ?
#
loop_
_entity_poly.entity_id
_entity_poly.type
_entity_poly.pdbx_seq_one_letter_code
_entity_poly.pdbx_strand_id
1 'polypeptide(L)'
;MIPAGRRVVDDYEAAAMMGIARGTLRNTQAWKPLAAAVVSRGRTRLYDHRRLRQLLAGETPEPLPTTEDEKDLLDVEEARQQIPTDRLLAASTWRSYICDGTGPPPDTTIAGVPFWYRATLPAWLANRSGRGTGGGRPAGTPDTRPRTLTADRHQLANQRRVRVRDYLTTRPRPTSADLTELAAELGISPRHARRLAAEARDG
;
A
#
# COMPACT_ATOMS: atom_id res chain seq x y z
N MET A 1 1.00 -19.09 7.13
CA MET A 1 -0.18 -19.43 7.94
C MET A 1 0.35 -20.05 9.20
N ILE A 2 -0.12 -19.59 10.35
CA ILE A 2 0.22 -20.17 11.63
C ILE A 2 -0.98 -21.01 12.08
N PRO A 3 -0.85 -22.35 12.19
CA PRO A 3 -1.96 -23.21 12.58
C PRO A 3 -2.45 -22.91 14.00
N ALA A 4 -3.75 -23.07 14.22
CA ALA A 4 -4.37 -22.88 15.53
C ALA A 4 -3.64 -23.68 16.63
N GLY A 5 -3.45 -23.04 17.80
CA GLY A 5 -2.80 -23.65 18.96
C GLY A 5 -1.28 -23.84 18.85
N ARG A 6 -0.65 -23.46 17.73
CA ARG A 6 0.82 -23.50 17.59
C ARG A 6 1.44 -22.22 18.14
N ARG A 7 2.49 -22.38 18.96
CA ARG A 7 3.33 -21.26 19.41
C ARG A 7 4.35 -20.94 18.33
N VAL A 8 4.50 -19.66 18.00
CA VAL A 8 5.51 -19.18 17.06
C VAL A 8 6.56 -18.31 17.73
N VAL A 9 7.74 -18.30 17.14
CA VAL A 9 8.90 -17.53 17.61
C VAL A 9 9.56 -16.82 16.45
N ASP A 10 10.27 -15.72 16.72
CA ASP A 10 10.94 -14.91 15.70
C ASP A 10 12.44 -15.24 15.58
N ASP A 11 13.16 -14.51 14.71
CA ASP A 11 14.61 -14.63 14.57
C ASP A 11 15.37 -14.38 15.89
N TYR A 12 14.84 -13.59 16.83
CA TYR A 12 15.52 -13.27 18.08
C TYR A 12 15.50 -14.48 19.01
N GLU A 13 14.32 -15.05 19.24
CA GLU A 13 14.19 -16.23 20.08
C GLU A 13 14.80 -17.47 19.40
N ALA A 14 14.68 -17.63 18.08
CA ALA A 14 15.35 -18.72 17.36
C ALA A 14 16.88 -18.66 17.51
N ALA A 15 17.47 -17.46 17.45
CA ALA A 15 18.90 -17.28 17.69
C ALA A 15 19.28 -17.63 19.15
N ALA A 16 18.46 -17.20 20.12
CA ALA A 16 18.65 -17.54 21.53
C ALA A 16 18.60 -19.06 21.76
N MET A 17 17.68 -19.79 21.11
CA MET A 17 17.60 -21.25 21.19
C MET A 17 18.83 -21.95 20.61
N MET A 18 19.51 -21.33 19.65
CA MET A 18 20.78 -21.82 19.08
C MET A 18 22.01 -21.40 19.89
N GLY A 19 21.85 -20.57 20.93
CA GLY A 19 22.97 -20.01 21.70
C GLY A 19 23.81 -18.99 20.93
N ILE A 20 23.24 -18.34 19.89
CA ILE A 20 23.94 -17.36 19.06
C ILE A 20 23.24 -16.00 19.07
N ALA A 21 23.95 -14.94 18.70
CA ALA A 21 23.34 -13.63 18.50
C ALA A 21 22.45 -13.60 17.24
N ARG A 22 21.36 -12.84 17.27
CA ARG A 22 20.46 -12.62 16.11
C ARG A 22 21.21 -12.13 14.87
N GLY A 23 22.20 -11.25 15.05
CA GLY A 23 23.05 -10.77 13.96
C GLY A 23 23.81 -11.91 13.28
N THR A 24 24.41 -12.80 14.08
CA THR A 24 25.10 -14.00 13.59
C THR A 24 24.16 -14.89 12.80
N LEU A 25 22.98 -15.22 13.35
CA LEU A 25 21.96 -16.02 12.66
C LEU A 25 21.70 -15.51 11.23
N ARG A 26 21.55 -14.19 11.08
CA ARG A 26 21.27 -13.53 9.79
C ARG A 26 22.48 -13.51 8.85
N ASN A 27 23.63 -13.10 9.35
CA ASN A 27 24.83 -12.87 8.55
C ASN A 27 25.45 -14.18 8.03
N THR A 28 25.52 -15.20 8.87
CA THR A 28 26.03 -16.53 8.47
C THR A 28 24.96 -17.38 7.79
N GLN A 29 23.72 -16.88 7.73
CA GLN A 29 22.57 -17.60 7.21
C GLN A 29 22.32 -18.94 7.93
N ALA A 30 22.66 -19.03 9.21
CA ALA A 30 22.42 -20.21 10.05
C ALA A 30 20.93 -20.57 10.21
N TRP A 31 20.02 -19.71 9.74
CA TRP A 31 18.59 -20.00 9.62
C TRP A 31 18.24 -20.97 8.48
N LYS A 32 19.12 -21.18 7.47
CA LYS A 32 18.82 -22.02 6.30
C LYS A 32 18.40 -23.45 6.65
N PRO A 33 19.09 -24.18 7.56
CA PRO A 33 18.66 -25.51 7.97
C PRO A 33 17.31 -25.52 8.71
N LEU A 34 16.92 -24.38 9.30
CA LEU A 34 15.68 -24.22 10.06
C LEU A 34 14.47 -23.92 9.16
N ALA A 35 14.65 -23.87 7.84
CA ALA A 35 13.59 -23.51 6.89
C ALA A 35 12.34 -24.39 7.03
N ALA A 36 12.49 -25.66 7.40
CA ALA A 36 11.36 -26.56 7.60
C ALA A 36 10.44 -26.13 8.75
N ALA A 37 10.92 -25.36 9.73
CA ALA A 37 10.11 -24.84 10.83
C ALA A 37 9.47 -23.48 10.53
N VAL A 38 9.81 -22.82 9.42
CA VAL A 38 9.25 -21.50 9.09
C VAL A 38 7.77 -21.60 8.69
N VAL A 39 6.93 -20.75 9.29
CA VAL A 39 5.47 -20.71 9.06
C VAL A 39 4.99 -19.40 8.42
N SER A 40 5.82 -18.36 8.43
CA SER A 40 5.56 -17.07 7.81
C SER A 40 5.99 -17.03 6.33
N ARG A 41 5.24 -16.34 5.47
CA ARG A 41 5.64 -16.05 4.08
C ARG A 41 6.18 -14.64 3.86
N GLY A 42 6.12 -13.79 4.88
CA GLY A 42 6.57 -12.40 4.83
C GLY A 42 8.09 -12.20 4.99
N ARG A 43 8.50 -10.93 5.12
CA ARG A 43 9.92 -10.55 5.31
C ARG A 43 10.48 -11.00 6.67
N THR A 44 9.63 -11.01 7.69
CA THR A 44 9.97 -11.51 9.02
C THR A 44 9.77 -13.01 9.03
N ARG A 45 10.83 -13.76 9.39
CA ARG A 45 10.75 -15.20 9.61
C ARG A 45 10.17 -15.47 10.98
N LEU A 46 9.07 -16.22 10.99
CA LEU A 46 8.47 -16.81 12.16
C LEU A 46 8.57 -18.32 12.03
N TYR A 47 8.93 -18.96 13.13
CA TYR A 47 9.12 -20.39 13.24
C TYR A 47 8.06 -21.00 14.14
N ASP A 48 7.55 -22.18 13.79
CA ASP A 48 6.84 -23.01 14.75
C ASP A 48 7.82 -23.45 15.84
N HIS A 49 7.54 -23.07 17.08
CA HIS A 49 8.43 -23.31 18.22
C HIS A 49 8.74 -24.79 18.43
N ARG A 50 7.74 -25.67 18.26
CA ARG A 50 7.88 -27.12 18.49
C ARG A 50 8.74 -27.75 17.41
N ARG A 51 8.48 -27.43 16.14
CA ARG A 51 9.27 -27.93 15.01
C ARG A 51 10.70 -27.38 15.05
N LEU A 52 10.88 -26.14 15.48
CA LEU A 52 12.21 -25.57 15.68
C LEU A 52 12.99 -26.35 16.75
N ARG A 53 12.36 -26.69 17.88
CA ARG A 53 13.02 -27.54 18.90
C ARG A 53 13.42 -28.91 18.36
N GLN A 54 12.55 -29.56 17.60
CA GLN A 54 12.83 -30.86 16.98
C GLN A 54 14.05 -30.78 16.06
N LEU A 55 14.08 -29.77 15.17
CA LEU A 55 15.22 -29.56 14.26
C LEU A 55 16.52 -29.31 15.02
N LEU A 56 16.49 -28.50 16.08
CA LEU A 56 17.68 -28.21 16.89
C LEU A 56 18.14 -29.43 17.70
N ALA A 57 17.24 -30.35 18.03
CA ALA A 57 17.55 -31.63 18.65
C ALA A 57 18.04 -32.69 17.64
N GLY A 58 18.04 -32.39 16.33
CA GLY A 58 18.38 -33.36 15.28
C GLY A 58 17.25 -34.34 14.95
N GLU A 59 16.03 -34.08 15.41
CA GLU A 59 14.85 -34.89 15.13
C GLU A 59 14.16 -34.46 13.82
N THR A 60 13.47 -35.39 13.18
CA THR A 60 12.60 -35.07 12.04
C THR A 60 11.39 -34.27 12.54
N PRO A 61 11.14 -33.05 12.04
CA PRO A 61 10.05 -32.23 12.50
C PRO A 61 8.70 -32.83 12.11
N GLU A 62 7.75 -32.80 13.04
CA GLU A 62 6.36 -33.20 12.81
C GLU A 62 5.76 -32.42 11.63
N PRO A 63 4.92 -33.03 10.77
CA PRO A 63 4.22 -32.29 9.73
C PRO A 63 3.29 -31.23 10.34
N LEU A 64 3.10 -30.11 9.65
CA LEU A 64 2.09 -29.14 10.06
C LEU A 64 0.68 -29.72 9.86
N PRO A 65 -0.29 -29.35 10.70
CA PRO A 65 -1.69 -29.66 10.45
C PRO A 65 -2.10 -29.18 9.05
N THR A 66 -2.75 -30.06 8.29
CA THR A 66 -3.26 -29.76 6.94
C THR A 66 -4.73 -29.36 6.95
N THR A 67 -5.46 -29.69 8.02
CA THR A 67 -6.83 -29.26 8.23
C THR A 67 -6.87 -27.77 8.55
N GLU A 68 -7.71 -27.04 7.84
CA GLU A 68 -7.94 -25.62 8.11
C GLU A 68 -8.76 -25.43 9.38
N ASP A 69 -8.37 -24.46 10.21
CA ASP A 69 -9.06 -24.07 11.43
C ASP A 69 -9.47 -22.59 11.36
N GLU A 70 -10.61 -22.25 11.93
CA GLU A 70 -11.12 -20.88 12.03
C GLU A 70 -10.17 -19.95 12.79
N LYS A 71 -9.40 -20.51 13.74
CA LYS A 71 -8.40 -19.82 14.56
C LYS A 71 -7.00 -19.88 13.97
N ASP A 72 -6.85 -20.36 12.74
CA ASP A 72 -5.59 -20.20 12.01
C ASP A 72 -5.29 -18.71 11.83
N LEU A 73 -4.05 -18.32 12.14
CA LEU A 73 -3.58 -16.97 11.98
C LEU A 73 -2.96 -16.80 10.59
N LEU A 74 -3.53 -15.88 9.83
CA LEU A 74 -3.19 -15.59 8.44
C LEU A 74 -2.40 -14.30 8.36
N ASP A 75 -1.32 -14.32 7.58
CA ASP A 75 -0.60 -13.09 7.26
C ASP A 75 -1.42 -12.20 6.30
N VAL A 76 -0.91 -11.00 5.99
CA VAL A 76 -1.59 -10.03 5.12
C VAL A 76 -2.02 -10.64 3.79
N GLU A 77 -1.15 -11.43 3.15
CA GLU A 77 -1.44 -11.97 1.81
C GLU A 77 -2.35 -13.20 1.89
N GLU A 78 -2.15 -14.05 2.90
CA GLU A 78 -3.04 -15.19 3.17
C GLU A 78 -4.45 -14.75 3.53
N ALA A 79 -4.58 -13.68 4.32
CA ALA A 79 -5.85 -13.06 4.65
C ALA A 79 -6.56 -12.56 3.39
N ARG A 80 -5.83 -11.90 2.48
CA ARG A 80 -6.37 -11.48 1.18
C ARG A 80 -6.90 -12.67 0.38
N GLN A 81 -6.19 -13.80 0.41
CA GLN A 81 -6.54 -15.01 -0.33
C GLN A 81 -7.78 -15.73 0.23
N GLN A 82 -8.18 -15.47 1.47
CA GLN A 82 -9.47 -15.97 2.01
C GLN A 82 -10.67 -15.23 1.44
N ILE A 83 -10.48 -14.05 0.84
CA ILE A 83 -11.58 -13.31 0.25
C ILE A 83 -12.07 -14.08 -0.99
N PRO A 84 -13.38 -14.38 -1.10
CA PRO A 84 -13.95 -15.04 -2.28
C PRO A 84 -13.56 -14.35 -3.59
N THR A 85 -13.33 -15.15 -4.64
CA THR A 85 -12.78 -14.67 -5.92
C THR A 85 -13.60 -13.55 -6.57
N ASP A 86 -14.92 -13.55 -6.40
CA ASP A 86 -15.84 -12.51 -6.88
C ASP A 86 -15.63 -11.14 -6.20
N ARG A 87 -15.03 -11.13 -5.01
CA ARG A 87 -14.75 -9.93 -4.20
C ARG A 87 -13.26 -9.73 -3.93
N LEU A 88 -12.40 -10.54 -4.56
CA LEU A 88 -10.98 -10.54 -4.31
C LEU A 88 -10.38 -9.18 -4.65
N LEU A 89 -9.74 -8.58 -3.65
CA LEU A 89 -9.08 -7.30 -3.80
C LEU A 89 -7.69 -7.50 -4.42
N ALA A 90 -7.28 -6.56 -5.26
CA ALA A 90 -5.89 -6.47 -5.68
C ALA A 90 -4.97 -6.31 -4.46
N ALA A 91 -3.77 -6.88 -4.51
CA ALA A 91 -2.82 -6.86 -3.39
C ALA A 91 -2.45 -5.44 -2.93
N SER A 92 -2.37 -4.48 -3.85
CA SER A 92 -2.15 -3.06 -3.54
C SER A 92 -3.32 -2.45 -2.76
N THR A 93 -4.55 -2.65 -3.23
CA THR A 93 -5.77 -2.15 -2.58
C THR A 93 -5.92 -2.74 -1.18
N TRP A 94 -5.67 -4.04 -1.03
CA TRP A 94 -5.71 -4.69 0.27
C TRP A 94 -4.70 -4.09 1.23
N ARG A 95 -3.44 -3.91 0.81
CA ARG A 95 -2.42 -3.24 1.64
C ARG A 95 -2.84 -1.83 2.02
N SER A 96 -3.39 -1.04 1.09
CA SER A 96 -3.92 0.30 1.42
C SER A 96 -5.00 0.22 2.48
N TYR A 97 -5.95 -0.71 2.39
CA TYR A 97 -7.00 -0.84 3.41
C TYR A 97 -6.46 -1.14 4.80
N ILE A 98 -5.44 -2.00 4.89
CA ILE A 98 -4.81 -2.32 6.16
C ILE A 98 -4.00 -1.12 6.70
N CYS A 99 -3.25 -0.43 5.84
CA CYS A 99 -2.50 0.77 6.25
C CYS A 99 -3.40 1.93 6.67
N ASP A 100 -4.52 2.15 5.96
CA ASP A 100 -5.44 3.26 6.19
C ASP A 100 -6.47 2.97 7.30
N GLY A 101 -6.44 1.76 7.86
CA GLY A 101 -7.36 1.32 8.93
C GLY A 101 -8.80 1.07 8.46
N THR A 102 -9.05 1.02 7.15
CA THR A 102 -10.38 0.70 6.58
C THR A 102 -10.61 -0.80 6.41
N GLY A 103 -9.55 -1.60 6.51
CA GLY A 103 -9.60 -3.06 6.55
C GLY A 103 -10.01 -3.60 7.92
N PRO A 104 -10.10 -4.93 8.08
CA PRO A 104 -10.32 -5.52 9.39
C PRO A 104 -9.11 -5.23 10.30
N PRO A 105 -9.34 -4.88 11.58
CA PRO A 105 -8.24 -4.78 12.53
C PRO A 105 -7.55 -6.15 12.68
N PRO A 106 -6.22 -6.20 12.86
CA PRO A 106 -5.53 -7.45 13.13
C PRO A 106 -5.93 -8.01 14.50
N ASP A 107 -6.14 -9.32 14.57
CA ASP A 107 -6.46 -10.02 15.81
C ASP A 107 -5.23 -10.13 16.72
N THR A 108 -4.04 -10.21 16.12
CA THR A 108 -2.78 -10.21 16.87
C THR A 108 -1.64 -9.64 16.03
N THR A 109 -0.55 -9.28 16.70
CA THR A 109 0.69 -8.85 16.06
C THR A 109 1.85 -9.63 16.63
N ILE A 110 2.59 -10.33 15.77
CA ILE A 110 3.72 -11.18 16.16
C ILE A 110 4.98 -10.64 15.50
N ALA A 111 5.97 -10.26 16.31
CA ALA A 111 7.21 -9.63 15.85
C ALA A 111 6.98 -8.44 14.89
N GLY A 112 5.97 -7.61 15.18
CA GLY A 112 5.60 -6.46 14.38
C GLY A 112 4.84 -6.77 13.08
N VAL A 113 4.49 -8.04 12.83
CA VAL A 113 3.68 -8.45 11.68
C VAL A 113 2.23 -8.67 12.14
N PRO A 114 1.24 -8.01 11.52
CA PRO A 114 -0.17 -8.22 11.84
C PRO A 114 -0.68 -9.55 11.29
N PHE A 115 -1.56 -10.20 12.05
CA PHE A 115 -2.23 -11.45 11.68
C PHE A 115 -3.73 -11.36 11.97
N TRP A 116 -4.51 -12.08 11.17
CA TRP A 116 -5.96 -12.21 11.31
C TRP A 116 -6.33 -13.67 11.47
N TYR A 117 -7.32 -13.96 12.31
CA TYR A 117 -7.97 -15.27 12.30
C TYR A 117 -8.66 -15.48 10.96
N ARG A 118 -8.67 -16.73 10.50
CA ARG A 118 -9.41 -17.13 9.30
C ARG A 118 -10.89 -16.73 9.40
N ALA A 119 -11.51 -16.87 10.58
CA ALA A 119 -12.90 -16.47 10.82
C ALA A 119 -13.17 -14.96 10.77
N THR A 120 -12.16 -14.11 11.03
CA THR A 120 -12.32 -12.65 11.07
C THR A 120 -12.69 -12.08 9.70
N LEU A 121 -12.19 -12.70 8.63
CA LEU A 121 -12.30 -12.16 7.27
C LEU A 121 -13.71 -12.31 6.68
N PRO A 122 -14.38 -13.49 6.76
CA PRO A 122 -15.79 -13.60 6.40
C PRO A 122 -16.68 -12.64 7.19
N ALA A 123 -16.46 -12.50 8.51
CA ALA A 123 -17.23 -11.61 9.36
C ALA A 123 -17.06 -10.14 8.95
N TRP A 124 -15.83 -9.71 8.64
CA TRP A 124 -15.56 -8.37 8.13
C TRP A 124 -16.18 -8.16 6.74
N LEU A 125 -16.05 -9.11 5.82
CA LEU A 125 -16.63 -9.01 4.49
C LEU A 125 -18.16 -8.90 4.50
N ALA A 126 -18.83 -9.57 5.43
CA ALA A 126 -20.28 -9.49 5.61
C ALA A 126 -20.74 -8.10 6.08
N ASN A 127 -19.93 -7.46 6.94
CA ASN A 127 -20.22 -6.14 7.51
C ASN A 127 -19.61 -4.98 6.69
N ARG A 128 -18.82 -5.29 5.66
CA ARG A 128 -18.15 -4.28 4.85
C ARG A 128 -19.19 -3.44 4.14
N SER A 129 -19.22 -2.14 4.45
CA SER A 129 -19.94 -1.16 3.64
C SER A 129 -19.46 -1.28 2.20
N GLY A 130 -20.35 -1.64 1.28
CA GLY A 130 -20.03 -1.83 -0.13
C GLY A 130 -19.36 -0.59 -0.74
N ARG A 131 -18.80 -0.75 -1.94
CA ARG A 131 -18.11 0.30 -2.69
C ARG A 131 -19.10 1.44 -3.03
N GLY A 132 -19.28 2.36 -2.11
CA GLY A 132 -19.88 3.67 -2.33
C GLY A 132 -21.40 3.74 -2.42
N THR A 133 -22.03 4.05 -1.29
CA THR A 133 -22.83 5.29 -1.14
C THR A 133 -21.90 6.47 -0.80
N GLY A 134 -20.69 6.48 -1.36
CA GLY A 134 -19.79 7.62 -1.31
C GLY A 134 -20.25 8.59 -2.39
N GLY A 135 -20.60 9.81 -1.99
CA GLY A 135 -21.13 10.88 -2.84
C GLY A 135 -20.14 11.40 -3.90
N GLY A 136 -19.66 10.50 -4.76
CA GLY A 136 -18.96 10.82 -5.98
C GLY A 136 -19.94 10.91 -7.12
N ARG A 137 -19.73 11.90 -8.00
CA ARG A 137 -20.51 12.05 -9.22
C ARG A 137 -20.34 10.82 -10.11
N PRO A 138 -21.43 10.26 -10.68
CA PRO A 138 -21.34 9.19 -11.66
C PRO A 138 -20.43 9.59 -12.84
N ALA A 139 -19.65 8.64 -13.33
CA ALA A 139 -18.84 8.84 -14.51
C ALA A 139 -19.74 9.23 -15.70
N GLY A 140 -19.41 10.31 -16.40
CA GLY A 140 -20.14 10.77 -17.58
C GLY A 140 -21.26 11.79 -17.32
N THR A 141 -21.53 12.20 -16.08
CA THR A 141 -22.50 13.27 -15.84
C THR A 141 -21.90 14.64 -16.22
N PRO A 142 -22.51 15.41 -17.15
CA PRO A 142 -21.99 16.72 -17.58
C PRO A 142 -22.27 17.80 -16.53
N ASP A 143 -21.31 18.69 -16.22
CA ASP A 143 -21.50 19.81 -15.28
C ASP A 143 -22.75 20.61 -15.63
N THR A 144 -23.80 20.50 -14.80
CA THR A 144 -25.09 21.16 -15.03
C THR A 144 -25.03 22.67 -14.79
N ARG A 145 -24.01 23.12 -14.07
CA ARG A 145 -23.71 24.53 -13.82
C ARG A 145 -22.20 24.75 -13.94
N PRO A 146 -21.74 25.90 -14.49
CA PRO A 146 -20.34 26.26 -14.47
C PRO A 146 -19.82 26.25 -13.03
N ARG A 147 -18.65 25.64 -12.82
CA ARG A 147 -18.03 25.62 -11.49
C ARG A 147 -17.65 27.04 -11.09
N THR A 148 -18.15 27.49 -9.95
CA THR A 148 -17.75 28.75 -9.34
C THR A 148 -16.35 28.59 -8.74
N LEU A 149 -15.32 28.86 -9.55
CA LEU A 149 -13.92 28.73 -9.18
C LEU A 149 -13.44 30.00 -8.44
N THR A 150 -13.96 30.26 -7.24
CA THR A 150 -13.68 31.49 -6.47
C THR A 150 -12.40 31.46 -5.65
N ALA A 151 -11.83 30.29 -5.40
CA ALA A 151 -10.60 30.19 -4.62
C ALA A 151 -9.43 30.91 -5.31
N ASP A 152 -8.54 31.51 -4.51
CA ASP A 152 -7.42 32.36 -4.96
C ASP A 152 -6.55 31.69 -6.04
N ARG A 153 -6.34 30.38 -5.93
CA ARG A 153 -5.58 29.61 -6.94
C ARG A 153 -6.18 29.69 -8.34
N HIS A 154 -7.50 29.78 -8.45
CA HIS A 154 -8.20 29.88 -9.73
C HIS A 154 -8.18 31.30 -10.28
N GLN A 155 -8.27 32.30 -9.40
CA GLN A 155 -8.09 33.70 -9.76
C GLN A 155 -6.67 33.95 -10.29
N LEU A 156 -5.65 33.45 -9.60
CA LEU A 156 -4.25 33.54 -10.01
C LEU A 156 -4.01 32.83 -11.35
N ALA A 157 -4.61 31.65 -11.57
CA ALA A 157 -4.53 30.95 -12.84
C ALA A 157 -5.17 31.76 -13.99
N ASN A 158 -6.30 32.42 -13.74
CA ASN A 158 -6.94 33.27 -14.74
C ASN A 158 -6.13 34.54 -15.02
N GLN A 159 -5.58 35.20 -14.01
CA GLN A 159 -4.68 36.34 -14.16
C GLN A 159 -3.47 36.00 -15.04
N ARG A 160 -2.86 34.83 -14.80
CA ARG A 160 -1.76 34.33 -15.64
C ARG A 160 -2.18 34.13 -17.10
N ARG A 161 -3.36 33.56 -17.36
CA ARG A 161 -3.88 33.39 -18.73
C ARG A 161 -4.15 34.72 -19.43
N VAL A 162 -4.78 35.67 -18.73
CA VAL A 162 -5.05 37.02 -19.25
C VAL A 162 -3.73 37.70 -19.60
N ARG A 163 -2.76 37.68 -18.68
CA ARG A 163 -1.44 38.30 -18.90
C ARG A 163 -0.69 37.68 -20.08
N VAL A 164 -0.73 36.35 -20.24
CA VAL A 164 -0.15 35.66 -21.41
C VAL A 164 -0.83 36.09 -22.71
N ARG A 165 -2.16 36.24 -22.71
CA ARG A 165 -2.90 36.72 -23.89
C ARG A 165 -2.50 38.16 -24.26
N ASP A 166 -2.44 39.05 -23.29
CA ASP A 166 -1.99 40.45 -23.49
C ASP A 166 -0.53 40.53 -23.95
N TYR A 167 0.31 39.61 -23.48
CA TYR A 167 1.69 39.51 -23.95
C TYR A 167 1.74 39.10 -25.44
N LEU A 168 0.88 38.16 -25.85
CA LEU A 168 0.79 37.69 -27.23
C LEU A 168 0.18 38.72 -28.20
N THR A 169 -0.66 39.65 -27.73
CA THR A 169 -1.14 40.76 -28.60
C THR A 169 -0.01 41.72 -28.95
N THR A 170 0.91 41.95 -28.01
CA THR A 170 2.08 42.83 -28.21
C THR A 170 3.21 42.10 -28.95
N ARG A 171 3.39 40.80 -28.69
CA ARG A 171 4.40 39.93 -29.34
C ARG A 171 3.71 38.66 -29.85
N PRO A 172 3.21 38.63 -31.10
CA PRO A 172 2.47 37.49 -31.63
C PRO A 172 3.30 36.21 -31.72
N ARG A 173 4.61 36.36 -31.96
CA ARG A 173 5.58 35.27 -32.10
C ARG A 173 6.75 35.48 -31.10
N PRO A 174 6.52 35.30 -29.79
CA PRO A 174 7.56 35.37 -28.79
C PRO A 174 8.54 34.21 -28.97
N THR A 175 9.82 34.50 -28.81
CA THR A 175 10.90 33.53 -28.79
C THR A 175 10.90 32.71 -27.50
N SER A 176 11.77 31.70 -27.42
CA SER A 176 11.97 30.92 -26.20
C SER A 176 12.51 31.77 -25.03
N ALA A 177 13.31 32.81 -25.32
CA ALA A 177 13.81 33.76 -24.34
C ALA A 177 12.68 34.63 -23.78
N ASP A 178 11.83 35.18 -24.66
CA ASP A 178 10.64 35.96 -24.30
C ASP A 178 9.70 35.20 -23.34
N LEU A 179 9.46 33.92 -23.61
CA LEU A 179 8.61 33.08 -22.76
C LEU A 179 9.27 32.69 -21.43
N THR A 180 10.61 32.75 -21.36
CA THR A 180 11.35 32.50 -20.11
C THR A 180 11.28 33.73 -19.20
N GLU A 181 11.37 34.92 -19.77
CA GLU A 181 11.16 36.19 -19.07
C GLU A 181 9.72 36.29 -18.54
N LEU A 182 8.72 36.00 -19.39
CA LEU A 182 7.32 35.96 -18.98
C LEU A 182 7.06 34.91 -17.87
N ALA A 183 7.76 33.78 -17.90
CA ALA A 183 7.64 32.76 -16.85
C ALA A 183 8.14 33.28 -15.49
N ALA A 184 9.26 34.01 -15.49
CA ALA A 184 9.80 34.64 -14.29
C ALA A 184 8.86 35.71 -13.74
N GLU A 185 8.28 36.56 -14.61
CA GLU A 185 7.27 37.57 -14.24
C GLU A 185 6.04 36.93 -13.56
N LEU A 186 5.55 35.81 -14.10
CA LEU A 186 4.35 35.13 -13.61
C LEU A 186 4.61 34.18 -12.42
N GLY A 187 5.86 34.02 -12.00
CA GLY A 187 6.27 33.07 -10.97
C GLY A 187 5.93 31.62 -11.33
N ILE A 188 6.11 31.23 -12.59
CA ILE A 188 5.86 29.87 -13.09
C ILE A 188 7.08 29.31 -13.82
N SER A 189 7.07 28.01 -14.10
CA SER A 189 8.14 27.40 -14.89
C SER A 189 8.04 27.79 -16.38
N PRO A 190 9.18 27.84 -17.12
CA PRO A 190 9.18 28.11 -18.56
C PRO A 190 8.33 27.12 -19.37
N ARG A 191 8.27 25.86 -18.94
CA ARG A 191 7.39 24.84 -19.55
C ARG A 191 5.91 25.20 -19.39
N HIS A 192 5.53 25.75 -18.23
CA HIS A 192 4.16 26.18 -17.98
C HIS A 192 3.80 27.41 -18.84
N ALA A 193 4.69 28.41 -18.93
CA ALA A 193 4.46 29.58 -19.78
C ALA A 193 4.30 29.22 -21.26
N ARG A 194 5.13 28.29 -21.79
CA ARG A 194 4.98 27.77 -23.17
C ARG A 194 3.64 27.09 -23.40
N ARG A 195 3.18 26.29 -22.43
CA ARG A 195 1.88 25.63 -22.50
C ARG A 195 0.74 26.65 -22.55
N LEU A 196 0.75 27.65 -21.67
CA LEU A 196 -0.27 28.70 -21.66
C LEU A 196 -0.29 29.51 -22.96
N ALA A 197 0.89 29.78 -23.54
CA ALA A 197 0.99 30.48 -24.82
C ALA A 197 0.47 29.65 -26.00
N ALA A 198 0.61 28.32 -25.96
CA ALA A 198 0.00 27.43 -26.95
C ALA A 198 -1.54 27.37 -26.79
N GLU A 199 -2.02 27.16 -25.55
CA GLU A 199 -3.46 27.17 -25.23
C GLU A 199 -4.15 28.48 -25.65
N ALA A 200 -3.46 29.63 -25.54
CA ALA A 200 -3.99 30.94 -25.93
C ALA A 200 -3.99 31.20 -27.45
N ARG A 201 -3.31 30.37 -28.25
CA ARG A 201 -3.36 30.43 -29.72
C ARG A 201 -4.40 29.50 -30.31
N ASP A 202 -4.63 28.37 -29.64
CA ASP A 202 -5.52 27.32 -30.10
C ASP A 202 -7.00 27.56 -29.72
N GLY A 203 -7.28 28.56 -28.87
CA GLY A 203 -8.62 28.94 -28.42
C GLY A 203 -8.96 30.39 -28.67
#